data_AF-A0A9W6J0P2-F1
#
_entry.id   AF-A0A9W6J0P2-F1
#
_cell.length_a   1.000
_cell.length_b   1.000
_cell.length_c   1.000
_cell.angle_alpha   90.00
_cell.angle_beta   90.00
_cell.angle_gamma   90.00
#
_symmetry.space_group_name_H-M   'P 1'
#
loop_
_entity.id
_entity.type
_entity.pdbx_description
1 polymer ?
#
loop_
_entity_poly.entity_id
_entity_poly.type
_entity_poly.pdbx_seq_one_letter_code
_entity_poly.pdbx_strand_id
1 'polypeptide(L)' 'MTDFFAALGLVLAIEGLLFAGFPAGAKKASANIVGTPDQTLRVVGIVSAIVGVLIVWAVRG' A
#
# COMPACT_ATOMS: atom_id res chain seq x y z
N MET A 1 -3.76 10.47 -18.20
CA MET A 1 -2.83 9.32 -18.28
C MET A 1 -1.58 9.55 -17.42
N THR A 2 -0.97 10.74 -17.47
CA THR A 2 0.19 11.12 -16.64
C THR A 2 -0.03 10.94 -15.14
N ASP A 3 -1.21 11.30 -14.62
CA ASP A 3 -1.52 11.16 -13.19
C ASP A 3 -1.47 9.72 -12.68
N PHE A 4 -1.86 8.75 -13.53
CA PHE A 4 -1.81 7.34 -13.16
C PHE A 4 -0.37 6.87 -12.99
N PHE A 5 0.50 7.23 -13.94
CA PHE A 5 1.93 6.94 -13.85
C PHE A 5 2.59 7.68 -12.69
N ALA A 6 2.17 8.92 -12.38
CA ALA A 6 2.66 9.65 -11.22
C ALA A 6 2.25 8.97 -9.90
N ALA A 7 0.98 8.54 -9.77
CA ALA A 7 0.50 7.80 -8.61
C ALA A 7 1.22 6.46 -8.44
N LEU A 8 1.42 5.73 -9.55
CA LEU A 8 2.16 4.47 -9.55
C LEU A 8 3.64 4.69 -9.14
N GLY A 9 4.28 5.72 -9.69
CA GLY A 9 5.65 6.10 -9.35
C GLY A 9 5.78 6.48 -7.87
N LEU A 10 4.79 7.21 -7.32
CA LEU A 10 4.78 7.59 -5.91
C LEU A 10 4.65 6.37 -4.99
N VAL A 11 3.77 5.42 -5.30
CA VAL A 11 3.64 4.17 -4.52
C VAL A 11 4.96 3.41 -4.52
N LEU A 12 5.61 3.26 -5.68
CA LEU A 12 6.90 2.58 -5.78
C LEU A 12 8.02 3.31 -5.01
N ALA A 13 8.05 4.64 -5.07
CA ALA A 13 9.03 5.43 -4.32
C ALA A 13 8.85 5.28 -2.80
N ILE A 14 7.60 5.33 -2.32
CA ILE A 14 7.28 5.15 -0.89
C ILE A 14 7.68 3.74 -0.43
N GLU A 15 7.29 2.71 -1.17
CA GLU A 15 7.67 1.32 -0.88
C GLU A 15 9.19 1.15 -0.85
N GLY A 16 9.90 1.65 -1.86
CA GLY A 16 11.36 1.59 -1.94
C GLY A 16 12.06 2.29 -0.78
N LEU A 17 11.57 3.46 -0.36
CA LEU A 17 12.07 4.20 0.79
C LEU A 17 11.83 3.46 2.11
N LEU A 18 10.69 2.78 2.26
CA LEU A 18 10.41 1.97 3.45
C LEU A 18 11.38 0.77 3.53
N PHE A 19 11.63 0.09 2.41
CA PHE A 19 12.59 -1.02 2.38
C PHE A 19 14.03 -0.55 2.60
N ALA A 20 14.44 0.56 2.01
CA ALA A 20 15.79 1.09 2.12
C ALA A 20 16.07 1.72 3.49
N GLY A 21 15.11 2.47 4.05
CA GLY A 21 15.26 3.17 5.33
C GLY A 21 14.99 2.29 6.55
N PHE A 22 14.04 1.36 6.47
CA PHE A 22 13.61 0.53 7.60
C PHE A 22 13.51 -0.97 7.25
N PRO A 23 14.61 -1.61 6.81
CA PRO A 23 14.59 -3.00 6.34
C PRO A 23 14.15 -4.00 7.42
N ALA A 24 14.45 -3.72 8.70
CA ALA A 24 14.02 -4.57 9.82
C ALA A 24 12.49 -4.51 10.04
N GLY A 25 11.89 -3.32 9.90
CA GLY A 25 10.45 -3.13 9.98
C GLY A 25 9.73 -3.85 8.86
N ALA A 26 10.24 -3.72 7.63
CA ALA A 26 9.72 -4.42 6.46
C ALA A 26 9.73 -5.95 6.64
N LYS A 27 10.86 -6.53 7.08
CA LYS A 27 10.96 -7.97 7.35
C LYS A 27 9.96 -8.46 8.40
N LYS A 28 9.77 -7.68 9.47
CA LYS A 28 8.80 -8.01 10.53
C LYS A 28 7.36 -7.94 10.01
N ALA A 29 7.03 -6.94 9.19
CA ALA A 29 5.72 -6.82 8.56
C ALA A 29 5.45 -8.02 7.64
N SER A 30 6.42 -8.44 6.82
CA SER A 30 6.30 -9.64 5.99
C SER A 30 6.04 -10.90 6.81
N ALA A 31 6.74 -11.07 7.94
CA ALA A 31 6.52 -12.21 8.83
C ALA A 31 5.11 -12.21 9.43
N ASN A 32 4.58 -11.04 9.79
CA ASN A 32 3.22 -10.91 10.30
C ASN A 32 2.17 -11.26 9.24
N ILE A 33 2.41 -10.92 7.96
CA ILE A 33 1.50 -11.27 6.86
C ILE A 33 1.36 -12.79 6.73
N VAL A 34 2.46 -13.54 6.81
CA VAL A 34 2.45 -15.02 6.68
C VAL A 34 1.62 -15.68 7.78
N GLY A 35 1.59 -15.10 8.99
CA GLY A 35 0.79 -15.62 10.11
C GLY A 35 -0.66 -15.16 10.14
N THR A 36 -1.06 -14.24 9.25
CA THR A 36 -2.41 -13.65 9.28
C THR A 36 -3.37 -14.45 8.40
N PRO A 37 -4.58 -14.80 8.88
CA PRO A 37 -5.57 -15.49 8.07
C PRO A 37 -5.92 -14.74 6.78
N ASP A 38 -6.07 -15.48 5.66
CA ASP A 38 -6.39 -14.92 4.34
C ASP A 38 -7.63 -14.02 4.35
N GLN A 39 -8.66 -14.38 5.12
CA GLN A 39 -9.89 -13.59 5.21
C GLN A 39 -9.62 -12.20 5.79
N THR A 40 -8.78 -12.10 6.82
CA THR A 40 -8.40 -10.81 7.41
C THR A 40 -7.60 -9.98 6.42
N LEU A 41 -6.63 -10.60 5.73
CA LEU A 41 -5.84 -9.92 4.69
C LEU A 41 -6.73 -9.40 3.55
N ARG A 42 -7.71 -10.18 3.11
CA ARG A 42 -8.68 -9.76 2.08
C ARG A 42 -9.52 -8.58 2.52
N VAL A 43 -10.08 -8.62 3.73
CA VAL A 43 -10.92 -7.53 4.25
C VAL A 43 -10.10 -6.24 4.37
N VAL A 44 -8.90 -6.31 4.96
CA VAL A 44 -8.02 -5.15 5.08
C VAL A 44 -7.63 -4.63 3.70
N GLY A 45 -7.25 -5.50 2.77
CA GLY A 45 -6.89 -5.11 1.41
C GLY A 45 -8.03 -4.40 0.67
N ILE A 46 -9.26 -4.94 0.74
CA ILE A 46 -10.43 -4.34 0.10
C ILE A 46 -10.76 -2.98 0.72
N VAL A 47 -10.79 -2.88 2.05
CA VAL A 47 -11.05 -1.61 2.74
C VAL A 47 -9.99 -0.57 2.36
N SER A 48 -8.71 -0.96 2.36
CA SER A 48 -7.60 -0.08 1.97
C SER A 48 -7.73 0.42 0.53
N ALA A 49 -8.09 -0.48 -0.40
CA ALA A 49 -8.28 -0.13 -1.80
C ALA A 49 -9.44 0.85 -2.00
N ILE A 50 -10.58 0.62 -1.34
CA ILE A 50 -11.75 1.51 -1.41
C ILE A 50 -11.38 2.90 -0.88
N VAL A 51 -10.72 2.96 0.29
CA VAL A 51 -10.29 4.22 0.89
C VAL A 51 -9.32 4.96 -0.03
N GLY A 52 -8.34 4.27 -0.60
CA GLY A 52 -7.39 4.85 -1.55
C GLY A 52 -8.07 5.46 -2.77
N VAL A 53 -9.03 4.74 -3.36
CA VAL A 53 -9.81 5.25 -4.50
C VAL A 53 -10.65 6.47 -4.10
N LEU A 54 -11.31 6.44 -2.94
CA LEU A 54 -12.10 7.58 -2.44
C LEU A 54 -11.24 8.82 -2.21
N ILE A 55 -10.02 8.66 -1.67
CA ILE A 55 -9.08 9.77 -1.49
C ILE A 55 -8.68 10.35 -2.84
N VAL A 56 -8.29 9.51 -3.80
CA VAL A 56 -7.91 9.97 -5.15
C VAL A 56 -9.07 10.69 -5.82
N TRP A 57 -10.29 10.16 -5.70
CA TRP A 57 -11.50 10.79 -6.22
C TRP A 57 -11.80 12.14 -5.55
N ALA A 58 -11.67 12.23 -4.22
CA ALA A 58 -11.90 13.49 -3.50
C ALA A 58 -10.86 14.58 -3.84
N VAL A 59 -9.59 14.20 -4.04
CA VAL A 59 -8.52 15.15 -4.36
C VAL A 59 -8.54 15.58 -5.83
N ARG A 60 -8.94 14.69 -6.75
CA ARG A 60 -8.96 14.94 -8.21
C ARG A 60 -10.35 15.18 -8.78
N GLY A 61 -11.37 15.36 -7.94
CA GLY A 61 -12.79 15.46 -8.28
C GLY A 61 -13.08 16.24 -9.56
#